data_AF-A0A5C7WPP8-F1
#
_entry.id   AF-A0A5C7WPP8-F1
#
_cell.length_a   1.000
_cell.length_b   1.000
_cell.length_c   1.000
_cell.angle_alpha   90.00
_cell.angle_beta   90.00
_cell.angle_gamma   90.00
#
_symmetry.space_group_name_H-M   'P 1'
#
loop_
_entity.id
_entity.type
_entity.pdbx_description
1 polymer ?
#
loop_
_entity_poly.entity_id
_entity_poly.type
_entity_poly.pdbx_seq_one_letter_code
_entity_poly.pdbx_strand_id
1 'polypeptide(L)'
;MAGIAVAAWAAVAAVVSGVREGWRESGETNPAESRPSLPRNERGERARLRAEHLARNAEAVESALAAIEELSASEAARSGWLGDIDFSEDLDVIGDNFQQAQALRETADTLALLDQPNADDRRLLAEATDAIADLEAAATRRVDLIKQCAASARRIDVSLDDERREASTEKERAELQARLNAMLYGAKALNDRRPADSGVDAVISRVQAYLEVTKQVRPNPRQ
;
A
#
# COMPACT_ATOMS: atom_id res chain seq x y z
N MET A 1 2.24 8.12 -24.18
CA MET A 1 2.16 6.70 -24.60
C MET A 1 1.00 6.05 -23.85
N ALA A 2 -0.22 6.18 -24.37
CA ALA A 2 -1.47 5.88 -23.69
C ALA A 2 -2.17 4.62 -24.27
N GLY A 3 -1.40 3.57 -24.58
CA GLY A 3 -1.86 2.47 -25.42
C GLY A 3 -1.83 1.06 -24.82
N ILE A 4 -1.30 0.85 -23.61
CA ILE A 4 -1.06 -0.51 -23.08
C ILE A 4 -2.01 -0.88 -21.92
N ALA A 5 -2.65 0.10 -21.26
CA ALA A 5 -3.49 -0.13 -20.08
C ALA A 5 -4.86 -0.77 -20.35
N VAL A 6 -5.29 -0.90 -21.61
CA VAL A 6 -6.64 -1.43 -21.95
C VAL A 6 -6.61 -2.92 -22.34
N ALA A 7 -5.46 -3.46 -22.75
CA ALA A 7 -5.35 -4.85 -23.17
C ALA A 7 -5.37 -5.85 -21.98
N ALA A 8 -4.90 -5.43 -20.80
CA ALA A 8 -4.86 -6.26 -19.60
C ALA A 8 -6.26 -6.56 -19.00
N TRP A 9 -7.24 -5.68 -19.21
CA TRP A 9 -8.61 -5.89 -18.71
C TRP A 9 -9.39 -6.94 -19.49
N ALA A 10 -9.12 -7.09 -20.80
CA ALA A 10 -9.78 -8.09 -21.63
C ALA A 10 -9.34 -9.52 -21.29
N ALA A 11 -8.07 -9.72 -20.91
CA ALA A 11 -7.55 -11.03 -20.52
C ALA A 11 -8.09 -11.48 -19.14
N VAL A 12 -8.13 -10.58 -18.15
CA VAL A 12 -8.65 -10.89 -16.80
C VAL A 12 -10.17 -11.10 -16.81
N ALA A 13 -10.90 -10.28 -17.58
CA ALA A 13 -12.32 -10.52 -17.81
C ALA A 13 -12.54 -11.85 -18.54
N ALA A 14 -11.69 -12.26 -19.48
CA ALA A 14 -11.76 -13.55 -20.18
C ALA A 14 -11.41 -14.76 -19.29
N VAL A 15 -10.57 -14.62 -18.27
CA VAL A 15 -10.32 -15.68 -17.28
C VAL A 15 -11.51 -15.81 -16.31
N VAL A 16 -12.04 -14.68 -15.80
CA VAL A 16 -13.22 -14.67 -14.91
C VAL A 16 -14.50 -15.08 -15.66
N SER A 17 -14.64 -14.72 -16.94
CA SER A 17 -15.76 -15.15 -17.79
C SER A 17 -15.55 -16.53 -18.41
N GLY A 18 -14.32 -16.96 -18.70
CA GLY A 18 -13.99 -18.33 -19.11
C GLY A 18 -14.24 -19.35 -18.01
N VAL A 19 -13.95 -18.99 -16.75
CA VAL A 19 -14.39 -19.72 -15.54
C VAL A 19 -15.91 -19.70 -15.38
N ARG A 20 -16.64 -18.82 -16.05
CA ARG A 20 -18.11 -18.71 -16.02
C ARG A 20 -18.80 -19.34 -17.25
N GLU A 21 -18.11 -19.43 -18.39
CA GLU A 21 -18.61 -19.93 -19.69
C GLU A 21 -18.18 -21.37 -20.00
N GLY A 22 -17.05 -21.85 -19.45
CA GLY A 22 -16.68 -23.28 -19.48
C GLY A 22 -17.68 -24.21 -18.77
N TRP A 23 -18.72 -23.63 -18.17
CA TRP A 23 -19.76 -24.30 -17.37
C TRP A 23 -21.09 -24.52 -18.09
N ARG A 24 -21.15 -24.40 -19.42
CA ARG A 24 -22.40 -24.64 -20.18
C ARG A 24 -22.39 -25.77 -21.19
N GLU A 25 -21.28 -26.47 -21.41
CA GLU A 25 -21.22 -27.56 -22.39
C GLU A 25 -20.51 -28.80 -21.83
N SER A 26 -21.24 -29.51 -20.97
CA SER A 26 -21.05 -30.94 -20.69
C SER A 26 -22.39 -31.52 -20.24
N GLY A 27 -23.37 -31.41 -21.14
CA GLY A 27 -24.70 -31.97 -20.97
C GLY A 27 -25.06 -32.82 -22.17
N GLU A 28 -24.87 -34.14 -22.04
CA GLU A 28 -25.75 -35.21 -22.55
C GLU A 28 -25.19 -36.58 -22.06
N THR A 29 -25.66 -37.01 -20.89
CA THR A 29 -26.65 -38.09 -20.63
C THR A 29 -26.12 -39.51 -20.69
N ASN A 30 -26.12 -40.17 -19.53
CA ASN A 30 -26.69 -41.52 -19.43
C ASN A 30 -27.59 -41.59 -18.17
N PRO A 31 -28.86 -42.01 -18.28
CA PRO A 31 -29.78 -42.04 -17.15
C PRO A 31 -29.70 -43.37 -16.39
N ALA A 32 -30.09 -43.28 -15.12
CA ALA A 32 -30.49 -44.40 -14.24
C ALA A 32 -29.37 -45.37 -13.82
N GLU A 33 -28.64 -44.97 -12.78
CA GLU A 33 -28.23 -45.91 -11.74
C GLU A 33 -28.75 -45.38 -10.41
N SER A 34 -29.48 -46.22 -9.69
CA SER A 34 -30.19 -45.92 -8.46
C SER A 34 -29.20 -45.44 -7.40
N ARG A 35 -28.95 -44.13 -7.36
CA ARG A 35 -28.13 -43.49 -6.35
C ARG A 35 -28.76 -43.76 -4.98
N PRO A 36 -28.03 -44.31 -3.99
CA PRO A 36 -28.49 -44.32 -2.61
C PRO A 36 -28.87 -42.89 -2.22
N SER A 37 -30.09 -42.74 -1.72
CA SER A 37 -30.59 -41.46 -1.22
C SER A 37 -29.89 -41.15 0.09
N LEU A 38 -28.78 -40.41 0.03
CA LEU A 38 -28.31 -39.71 1.23
C LEU A 38 -29.48 -38.94 1.84
N PRO A 39 -29.57 -38.86 3.17
CA PRO A 39 -30.55 -38.00 3.81
C PRO A 39 -30.30 -36.54 3.34
N ARG A 40 -31.40 -35.82 3.09
CA ARG A 40 -31.40 -34.50 2.42
C ARG A 40 -30.50 -33.46 3.11
N ASN A 41 -30.26 -33.64 4.41
CA ASN A 41 -29.39 -32.82 5.25
C ASN A 41 -27.90 -32.90 4.82
N GLU A 42 -27.36 -34.11 4.62
CA GLU A 42 -25.94 -34.29 4.27
C GLU A 42 -25.60 -33.75 2.88
N ARG A 43 -26.51 -33.90 1.91
CA ARG A 43 -26.36 -33.27 0.58
C ARG A 43 -26.39 -31.75 0.66
N GLY A 44 -27.27 -31.20 1.50
CA GLY A 44 -27.38 -29.75 1.71
C GLY A 44 -26.14 -29.16 2.36
N GLU A 45 -25.60 -29.83 3.36
CA GLU A 45 -24.38 -29.40 4.07
C GLU A 45 -23.15 -29.41 3.15
N ARG A 46 -22.94 -30.49 2.38
CA ARG A 46 -21.83 -30.53 1.41
C ARG A 46 -21.94 -29.47 0.31
N ALA A 47 -23.15 -29.26 -0.22
CA ALA A 47 -23.38 -28.20 -1.21
C ALA A 47 -23.07 -26.81 -0.63
N ARG A 48 -23.43 -26.58 0.64
CA ARG A 48 -23.11 -25.33 1.35
C ARG A 48 -21.60 -25.17 1.54
N LEU A 49 -20.90 -26.20 2.02
CA LEU A 49 -19.45 -26.15 2.20
C LEU A 49 -18.73 -25.86 0.88
N ARG A 50 -19.15 -26.49 -0.23
CA ARG A 50 -18.60 -26.16 -1.57
C ARG A 50 -18.81 -24.70 -1.93
N ALA A 51 -20.01 -24.17 -1.73
CA ALA A 51 -20.29 -22.76 -2.00
C ALA A 51 -19.41 -21.83 -1.13
N GLU A 52 -19.18 -22.18 0.14
CA GLU A 52 -18.28 -21.44 1.03
C GLU A 52 -16.82 -21.47 0.54
N HIS A 53 -16.32 -22.62 0.07
CA HIS A 53 -14.97 -22.70 -0.50
C HIS A 53 -14.84 -21.90 -1.80
N LEU A 54 -15.82 -22.00 -2.70
CA LEU A 54 -15.83 -21.22 -3.95
C LEU A 54 -15.83 -19.71 -3.66
N ALA A 55 -16.63 -19.27 -2.68
CA ALA A 55 -16.66 -17.87 -2.27
C ALA A 55 -15.31 -17.41 -1.71
N ARG A 56 -14.65 -18.21 -0.85
CA ARG A 56 -13.32 -17.90 -0.32
C ARG A 56 -12.25 -17.83 -1.41
N ASN A 57 -12.27 -18.75 -2.36
CA ASN A 57 -11.31 -18.74 -3.47
C ASN A 57 -11.49 -17.50 -4.36
N ALA A 58 -12.75 -17.10 -4.62
CA ALA A 58 -13.05 -15.87 -5.34
C ALA A 58 -12.55 -14.62 -4.59
N GLU A 59 -12.82 -14.53 -3.28
CA GLU A 59 -12.34 -13.44 -2.44
C GLU A 59 -10.80 -13.33 -2.46
N ALA A 60 -10.10 -14.46 -2.43
CA ALA A 60 -8.64 -14.49 -2.50
C ALA A 60 -8.11 -13.93 -3.83
N VAL A 61 -8.73 -14.30 -4.96
CA VAL A 61 -8.37 -13.77 -6.29
C VAL A 61 -8.68 -12.28 -6.39
N GLU A 62 -9.86 -11.84 -5.96
CA GLU A 62 -10.23 -10.42 -5.93
C GLU A 62 -9.25 -9.60 -5.07
N SER A 63 -8.84 -10.15 -3.93
CA SER A 63 -7.87 -9.52 -3.05
C SER A 63 -6.47 -9.40 -3.66
N ALA A 64 -6.05 -10.38 -4.46
CA ALA A 64 -4.81 -10.28 -5.23
C ALA A 64 -4.90 -9.19 -6.31
N LEU A 65 -6.00 -9.15 -7.07
CA LEU A 65 -6.22 -8.14 -8.10
C LEU A 65 -6.24 -6.73 -7.52
N ALA A 66 -6.92 -6.53 -6.38
CA ALA A 66 -6.94 -5.23 -5.70
C ALA A 66 -5.54 -4.80 -5.24
N ALA A 67 -4.72 -5.73 -4.74
CA ALA A 67 -3.34 -5.44 -4.37
C ALA A 67 -2.46 -5.10 -5.58
N ILE A 68 -2.65 -5.77 -6.72
CA ILE A 68 -1.95 -5.47 -7.98
C ILE A 68 -2.36 -4.08 -8.50
N GLU A 69 -3.65 -3.75 -8.45
CA GLU A 69 -4.17 -2.44 -8.85
C GLU A 69 -3.56 -1.32 -7.99
N GLU A 70 -3.57 -1.51 -6.67
CA GLU A 70 -2.97 -0.56 -5.74
C GLU A 70 -1.47 -0.36 -6.00
N LEU A 71 -0.73 -1.46 -6.17
CA LEU A 71 0.70 -1.42 -6.49
C LEU A 71 0.96 -0.70 -7.82
N SER A 72 0.16 -0.97 -8.85
CA SER A 72 0.29 -0.34 -10.17
C SER A 72 -0.04 1.16 -10.13
N ALA A 73 -0.92 1.58 -9.23
CA ALA A 73 -1.29 2.98 -9.02
C ALA A 73 -0.26 3.77 -8.17
N SER A 74 0.67 3.08 -7.50
CA SER A 74 1.68 3.69 -6.64
C SER A 74 2.58 4.69 -7.36
N GLU A 75 3.11 5.65 -6.62
CA GLU A 75 4.13 6.55 -7.14
C GLU A 75 5.39 5.76 -7.53
N ALA A 76 5.79 4.80 -6.71
CA ALA A 76 6.93 3.91 -6.92
C ALA A 76 6.85 3.20 -8.27
N ALA A 77 5.68 2.68 -8.65
CA ALA A 77 5.46 2.09 -9.97
C ALA A 77 5.61 3.13 -11.09
N ARG A 78 4.89 4.26 -10.99
CA ARG A 78 4.87 5.30 -12.04
C ARG A 78 6.21 5.99 -12.27
N SER A 79 7.02 6.11 -11.22
CA SER A 79 8.37 6.69 -11.28
C SER A 79 9.46 5.66 -11.60
N GLY A 80 9.09 4.40 -11.83
CA GLY A 80 9.98 3.34 -12.29
C GLY A 80 10.83 2.69 -11.21
N TRP A 81 10.61 3.00 -9.92
CA TRP A 81 11.36 2.39 -8.81
C TRP A 81 11.16 0.88 -8.69
N LEU A 82 9.99 0.39 -9.11
CA LEU A 82 9.65 -1.02 -9.05
C LEU A 82 10.08 -1.81 -10.30
N GLY A 83 10.59 -1.13 -11.33
CA GLY A 83 10.90 -1.75 -12.62
C GLY A 83 9.65 -2.19 -13.40
N ASP A 84 9.85 -3.10 -14.35
CA ASP A 84 8.77 -3.77 -15.07
C ASP A 84 8.20 -4.87 -14.18
N ILE A 85 6.91 -4.75 -13.85
CA ILE A 85 6.22 -5.67 -12.94
C ILE A 85 5.17 -6.42 -13.73
N ASP A 86 5.22 -7.75 -13.65
CA ASP A 86 4.24 -8.65 -14.25
C ASP A 86 3.86 -9.73 -13.24
N PHE A 87 2.57 -9.82 -12.91
CA PHE A 87 1.99 -10.81 -12.00
C PHE A 87 1.15 -11.86 -12.73
N SER A 88 1.21 -11.90 -14.07
CA SER A 88 0.36 -12.80 -14.87
C SER A 88 0.60 -14.28 -14.49
N GLU A 89 1.88 -14.70 -14.40
CA GLU A 89 2.22 -16.07 -13.99
C GLU A 89 1.77 -16.37 -12.56
N ASP A 90 1.86 -15.41 -11.64
CA ASP A 90 1.39 -15.60 -10.26
C ASP A 90 -0.13 -15.75 -10.21
N LEU A 91 -0.88 -14.98 -11.01
CA LEU A 91 -2.34 -15.08 -11.12
C LEU A 91 -2.77 -16.40 -11.75
N ASP A 92 -2.07 -16.87 -12.78
CA ASP A 92 -2.31 -18.16 -13.42
C ASP A 92 -2.12 -19.29 -12.40
N VAL A 93 -1.00 -19.29 -11.66
CA VAL A 93 -0.73 -20.30 -10.62
C VAL A 93 -1.77 -20.27 -9.49
N ILE A 94 -2.25 -19.09 -9.08
CA ILE A 94 -3.33 -18.98 -8.09
C ILE A 94 -4.62 -19.61 -8.63
N GLY A 95 -4.98 -19.27 -9.87
CA GLY A 95 -6.16 -19.80 -10.55
C GLY A 95 -6.11 -21.31 -10.69
N ASP A 96 -5.01 -21.84 -11.23
CA ASP A 96 -4.80 -23.27 -11.44
C ASP A 96 -4.90 -24.07 -10.15
N ASN A 97 -4.30 -23.58 -9.06
CA ASN A 97 -4.37 -24.25 -7.76
C ASN A 97 -5.80 -24.31 -7.23
N PHE A 98 -6.56 -23.22 -7.30
CA PHE A 98 -7.96 -23.22 -6.84
C PHE A 98 -8.87 -24.06 -7.73
N GLN A 99 -8.66 -24.05 -9.05
CA GLN A 99 -9.40 -24.90 -9.98
C GLN A 99 -9.13 -26.38 -9.71
N GLN A 100 -7.86 -26.76 -9.54
CA GLN A 100 -7.47 -28.14 -9.25
C GLN A 100 -8.00 -28.61 -7.89
N ALA A 101 -7.96 -27.75 -6.86
CA ALA A 101 -8.54 -28.05 -5.55
C ALA A 101 -10.06 -28.30 -5.64
N GLN A 102 -10.77 -27.51 -6.45
CA GLN A 102 -12.20 -27.69 -6.68
C GLN A 102 -12.50 -29.00 -7.44
N ALA A 103 -11.74 -29.31 -8.48
CA ALA A 103 -11.90 -30.56 -9.24
C ALA A 103 -11.65 -31.81 -8.37
N LEU A 104 -10.62 -31.76 -7.51
CA LEU A 104 -10.37 -32.80 -6.52
C LEU A 104 -11.53 -32.94 -5.53
N ARG A 105 -12.08 -31.82 -5.04
CA ARG A 105 -13.20 -31.83 -4.10
C ARG A 105 -14.47 -32.44 -4.72
N GLU A 106 -14.80 -32.10 -5.96
CA GLU A 106 -15.96 -32.65 -6.68
C GLU A 106 -15.83 -34.16 -6.92
N THR A 107 -14.63 -34.61 -7.29
CA THR A 107 -14.33 -36.03 -7.52
C THR A 107 -14.36 -36.80 -6.20
N ALA A 108 -13.70 -36.29 -5.16
CA ALA A 108 -13.69 -36.88 -3.83
C ALA A 108 -15.11 -36.95 -3.25
N ASP A 109 -15.91 -35.90 -3.41
CA ASP A 109 -17.31 -35.92 -2.99
C ASP A 109 -18.11 -37.00 -3.71
N THR A 110 -17.86 -37.23 -5.01
CA THR A 110 -18.55 -38.28 -5.77
C THR A 110 -18.12 -39.68 -5.31
N LEU A 111 -16.81 -39.88 -5.08
CA LEU A 111 -16.29 -41.15 -4.54
C LEU A 111 -16.85 -41.44 -3.14
N ALA A 112 -16.98 -40.41 -2.30
CA ALA A 112 -17.53 -40.51 -0.95
C ALA A 112 -19.05 -40.79 -0.93
N LEU A 113 -19.73 -40.83 -2.08
CA LEU A 113 -21.15 -41.19 -2.20
C LEU A 113 -21.39 -42.63 -2.64
N LEU A 114 -20.34 -43.38 -2.99
CA LEU A 114 -20.48 -44.77 -3.36
C LEU A 114 -20.87 -45.61 -2.14
N ASP A 115 -21.76 -46.57 -2.35
CA ASP A 115 -22.10 -47.55 -1.33
C ASP A 115 -20.93 -48.51 -1.08
N GLN A 116 -20.72 -48.88 0.18
CA GLN A 116 -19.68 -49.84 0.61
C GLN A 116 -18.24 -49.44 0.22
N PRO A 117 -17.74 -48.29 0.72
CA PRO A 117 -16.38 -47.84 0.43
C PRO A 117 -15.33 -48.86 0.90
N ASN A 118 -14.36 -49.15 0.05
CA ASN A 118 -13.27 -50.07 0.35
C ASN A 118 -12.10 -49.36 1.08
N ALA A 119 -11.00 -50.06 1.33
CA ALA A 119 -9.83 -49.49 2.00
C ALA A 119 -9.09 -48.45 1.13
N ASP A 120 -9.01 -48.70 -0.17
CA ASP A 120 -8.38 -47.78 -1.13
C ASP A 120 -9.22 -46.51 -1.32
N ASP A 121 -10.56 -46.60 -1.38
CA ASP A 121 -11.42 -45.42 -1.47
C ASP A 121 -11.19 -44.48 -0.28
N ARG A 122 -11.15 -45.04 0.94
CA ARG A 122 -10.88 -44.26 2.15
C ARG A 122 -9.50 -43.63 2.16
N ARG A 123 -8.48 -44.34 1.64
CA ARG A 123 -7.12 -43.81 1.49
C ARG A 123 -7.10 -42.65 0.49
N LEU A 124 -7.71 -42.82 -0.69
CA LEU A 124 -7.77 -41.79 -1.73
C LEU A 124 -8.54 -40.54 -1.27
N LEU A 125 -9.61 -40.70 -0.50
CA LEU A 125 -10.35 -39.55 0.07
C LEU A 125 -9.51 -38.75 1.07
N ALA A 126 -8.71 -39.43 1.89
CA ALA A 126 -7.76 -38.78 2.81
C ALA A 126 -6.67 -38.03 2.02
N GLU A 127 -6.04 -38.70 1.05
CA GLU A 127 -5.03 -38.09 0.18
C GLU A 127 -5.59 -36.88 -0.60
N ALA A 128 -6.83 -36.96 -1.11
CA ALA A 128 -7.48 -35.84 -1.78
C ALA A 128 -7.71 -34.66 -0.83
N THR A 129 -8.11 -34.92 0.42
CA THR A 129 -8.33 -33.88 1.43
C THR A 129 -7.04 -33.11 1.71
N ASP A 130 -5.92 -33.83 1.88
CA ASP A 130 -4.61 -33.23 2.11
C ASP A 130 -4.15 -32.42 0.89
N ALA A 131 -4.25 -32.99 -0.31
CA ALA A 131 -3.87 -32.31 -1.55
C ALA A 131 -4.69 -31.03 -1.81
N ILE A 132 -5.99 -31.05 -1.51
CA ILE A 132 -6.86 -29.86 -1.60
C ILE A 132 -6.37 -28.77 -0.65
N ALA A 133 -6.05 -29.12 0.61
CA ALA A 133 -5.56 -28.16 1.59
C ALA A 133 -4.21 -27.56 1.17
N ASP A 134 -3.30 -28.37 0.61
CA ASP A 134 -2.01 -27.91 0.13
C ASP A 134 -2.12 -26.93 -1.04
N LEU A 135 -3.01 -27.21 -2.00
CA LEU A 135 -3.29 -26.32 -3.14
C LEU A 135 -3.90 -24.99 -2.69
N GLU A 136 -4.93 -25.03 -1.84
CA GLU A 136 -5.58 -23.81 -1.31
C GLU A 136 -4.57 -22.97 -0.49
N ALA A 137 -3.71 -23.62 0.29
CA ALA A 137 -2.67 -22.94 1.06
C ALA A 137 -1.57 -22.35 0.16
N ALA A 138 -1.18 -23.04 -0.91
CA ALA A 138 -0.20 -22.54 -1.88
C ALA A 138 -0.70 -21.28 -2.60
N ALA A 139 -1.96 -21.31 -3.07
CA ALA A 139 -2.60 -20.16 -3.69
C ALA A 139 -2.70 -18.98 -2.71
N THR A 140 -3.18 -19.22 -1.49
CA THR A 140 -3.31 -18.17 -0.45
C THR A 140 -1.96 -17.54 -0.11
N ARG A 141 -0.89 -18.34 0.05
CA ARG A 141 0.46 -17.81 0.27
C ARG A 141 0.92 -16.90 -0.86
N ARG A 142 0.57 -17.21 -2.10
CA ARG A 142 0.93 -16.37 -3.25
C ARG A 142 0.17 -15.04 -3.23
N VAL A 143 -1.13 -15.07 -2.93
CA VAL A 143 -1.94 -13.86 -2.71
C VAL A 143 -1.30 -12.97 -1.63
N ASP A 144 -0.84 -13.56 -0.52
CA ASP A 144 -0.19 -12.81 0.55
C ASP A 144 1.14 -12.19 0.15
N LEU A 145 1.93 -12.85 -0.70
CA LEU A 145 3.14 -12.27 -1.27
C LEU A 145 2.82 -11.06 -2.15
N ILE A 146 1.79 -11.14 -3.00
CA ILE A 146 1.33 -10.01 -3.82
C ILE A 146 0.91 -8.82 -2.94
N LYS A 147 0.17 -9.08 -1.85
CA LYS A 147 -0.21 -8.05 -0.87
C LYS A 147 1.01 -7.41 -0.21
N GLN A 148 2.05 -8.19 0.08
CA GLN A 148 3.30 -7.68 0.65
C GLN A 148 4.08 -6.81 -0.36
N CYS A 149 4.02 -7.14 -1.66
CA CYS A 149 4.54 -6.26 -2.71
C CYS A 149 3.82 -4.91 -2.68
N ALA A 150 2.48 -4.89 -2.63
CA ALA A 150 1.71 -3.64 -2.56
C ALA A 150 2.04 -2.81 -1.30
N ALA A 151 2.17 -3.48 -0.15
CA ALA A 151 2.59 -2.82 1.10
C ALA A 151 4.02 -2.25 1.02
N SER A 152 4.89 -2.86 0.23
CA SER A 152 6.27 -2.38 0.03
C SER A 152 6.31 -1.18 -0.92
N ALA A 153 5.52 -1.19 -1.99
CA ALA A 153 5.32 -0.04 -2.86
C ALA A 153 4.81 1.18 -2.06
N ARG A 154 3.81 1.00 -1.19
CA ARG A 154 3.33 2.07 -0.30
C ARG A 154 4.42 2.67 0.59
N ARG A 155 5.35 1.84 1.09
CA ARG A 155 6.46 2.34 1.92
C ARG A 155 7.43 3.20 1.12
N ILE A 156 7.68 2.84 -0.13
CA ILE A 156 8.47 3.67 -1.05
C ILE A 156 7.75 4.98 -1.31
N ASP A 157 6.44 4.97 -1.59
CA ASP A 157 5.64 6.19 -1.79
C ASP A 157 5.75 7.15 -0.61
N VAL A 158 5.67 6.64 0.62
CA VAL A 158 5.86 7.45 1.84
C VAL A 158 7.27 8.05 1.88
N SER A 159 8.30 7.25 1.60
CA SER A 159 9.69 7.73 1.57
C SER A 159 9.89 8.84 0.55
N LEU A 160 9.36 8.68 -0.68
CA LEU A 160 9.44 9.67 -1.74
C LEU A 160 8.74 10.97 -1.35
N ASP A 161 7.60 10.88 -0.66
CA ASP A 161 6.89 12.06 -0.21
C ASP A 161 7.64 12.81 0.89
N ASP A 162 8.25 12.09 1.82
CA ASP A 162 9.09 12.67 2.86
C ASP A 162 10.34 13.33 2.27
N GLU A 163 11.03 12.68 1.33
CA GLU A 163 12.17 13.27 0.60
C GLU A 163 11.79 14.59 -0.09
N ARG A 164 10.60 14.65 -0.72
CA ARG A 164 10.10 15.91 -1.33
C ARG A 164 9.86 17.00 -0.30
N ARG A 165 9.27 16.66 0.85
CA ARG A 165 8.99 17.62 1.94
C ARG A 165 10.28 18.16 2.54
N GLU A 166 11.27 17.29 2.76
CA GLU A 166 12.58 17.67 3.24
C GLU A 166 13.29 18.61 2.26
N ALA A 167 13.30 18.27 0.97
CA ALA A 167 13.87 19.12 -0.07
C ALA A 167 13.19 20.50 -0.14
N SER A 168 11.85 20.54 -0.02
CA SER A 168 11.10 21.80 0.02
C SER A 168 11.44 22.64 1.27
N THR A 169 11.55 21.99 2.43
CA THR A 169 11.88 22.65 3.69
C THR A 169 13.30 23.22 3.67
N GLU A 170 14.27 22.48 3.12
CA GLU A 170 15.65 22.95 3.03
C GLU A 170 15.75 24.14 2.06
N LYS A 171 14.99 24.13 0.96
CA LYS A 171 14.90 25.27 0.05
C LYS A 171 14.34 26.51 0.75
N GLU A 172 13.21 26.39 1.44
CA GLU A 172 12.60 27.51 2.17
C GLU A 172 13.52 28.02 3.28
N ARG A 173 14.20 27.12 3.99
CA ARG A 173 15.21 27.46 4.99
C ARG A 173 16.32 28.30 4.38
N ALA A 174 16.89 27.89 3.25
CA ALA A 174 17.95 28.64 2.57
C ALA A 174 17.48 30.05 2.16
N GLU A 175 16.26 30.18 1.62
CA GLU A 175 15.67 31.47 1.23
C GLU A 175 15.47 32.41 2.43
N LEU A 176 14.88 31.88 3.52
CA LEU A 176 14.66 32.64 4.75
C LEU A 176 15.98 33.05 5.42
N GLN A 177 16.97 32.15 5.47
CA GLN A 177 18.29 32.45 6.01
C GLN A 177 18.99 33.54 5.20
N ALA A 178 18.95 33.48 3.86
CA ALA A 178 19.51 34.52 3.00
C ALA A 178 18.84 35.89 3.26
N ARG A 179 17.51 35.92 3.35
CA ARG A 179 16.75 37.13 3.64
C ARG A 179 17.06 37.69 5.03
N LEU A 180 17.11 36.84 6.05
CA LEU A 180 17.43 37.23 7.42
C LEU A 180 18.85 37.81 7.52
N ASN A 181 19.82 37.16 6.89
CA ASN A 181 21.19 37.66 6.84
C ASN A 181 21.26 39.05 6.20
N ALA A 182 20.57 39.26 5.06
CA ALA A 182 20.52 40.58 4.43
C ALA A 182 19.92 41.66 5.35
N MET A 183 18.84 41.34 6.08
CA MET A 183 18.24 42.27 7.05
C MET A 183 19.18 42.58 8.22
N LEU A 184 19.88 41.57 8.76
CA LEU A 184 20.85 41.76 9.84
C LEU A 184 22.05 42.61 9.40
N TYR A 185 22.58 42.36 8.19
CA TYR A 185 23.63 43.21 7.61
C TYR A 185 23.15 44.65 7.40
N GLY A 186 21.92 44.84 6.90
CA GLY A 186 21.31 46.16 6.75
C GLY A 186 21.17 46.90 8.09
N ALA A 187 20.69 46.22 9.13
CA ALA A 187 20.59 46.78 10.48
C ALA A 187 21.97 47.14 11.07
N LYS A 188 22.97 46.26 10.89
CA LYS A 188 24.34 46.53 11.30
C LYS A 188 24.91 47.76 10.58
N ALA A 189 24.72 47.87 9.27
CA ALA A 189 25.18 49.02 8.49
C ALA A 189 24.52 50.34 8.93
N LEU A 190 23.25 50.32 9.32
CA LEU A 190 22.58 51.50 9.90
C LEU A 190 23.18 51.90 11.26
N ASN A 191 23.51 50.92 12.11
CA ASN A 191 24.13 51.18 13.41
C ASN A 191 25.58 51.69 13.27
N ASP A 192 26.35 51.11 12.34
CA ASP A 192 27.72 51.52 12.05
C ASP A 192 27.79 52.92 11.39
N ARG A 193 26.69 53.40 10.79
CA ARG A 193 26.53 54.79 10.29
C ARG A 193 26.17 55.81 11.38
N ARG A 194 26.14 55.43 12.66
CA ARG A 194 25.89 56.37 13.75
C ARG A 194 26.93 57.50 13.69
N PRO A 195 26.50 58.78 13.62
CA PRO A 195 27.42 59.90 13.45
C PRO A 195 28.39 59.98 14.63
N ALA A 196 29.69 60.07 14.33
CA ALA A 196 30.76 60.21 15.32
C ALA A 196 30.65 61.49 16.16
N ASP A 197 29.90 62.48 15.69
CA ASP A 197 29.62 63.72 16.39
C ASP A 197 28.11 63.95 16.37
N SER A 198 27.38 63.19 17.22
CA SER A 198 25.94 63.30 17.26
C SER A 198 25.54 64.60 17.95
N GLY A 199 24.57 65.32 17.37
CA GLY A 199 24.03 66.53 18.01
C GLY A 199 23.49 66.26 19.43
N VAL A 200 23.08 65.02 19.70
CA VAL A 200 22.68 64.57 21.05
C VAL A 200 23.90 64.53 21.98
N ASP A 201 25.02 63.93 21.57
CA ASP A 201 26.25 63.87 22.37
C ASP A 201 26.82 65.26 22.61
N ALA A 202 26.78 66.13 21.59
CA ALA A 202 27.20 67.52 21.72
C ALA A 202 26.33 68.30 22.72
N VAL A 203 25.01 68.08 22.74
CA VAL A 203 24.12 68.70 23.73
C VAL A 203 24.36 68.13 25.12
N ILE A 204 24.49 66.81 25.28
CA ILE A 204 24.80 66.18 26.57
C ILE A 204 26.13 66.71 27.13
N SER A 205 27.17 66.79 26.30
CA SER A 205 28.48 67.34 26.66
C SER A 205 28.37 68.80 27.13
N ARG A 206 27.64 69.66 26.39
CA ARG A 206 27.41 71.06 26.79
C ARG A 206 26.62 71.18 28.10
N VAL A 207 25.61 70.35 28.31
CA VAL A 207 24.84 70.32 29.57
C VAL A 207 25.74 69.91 30.74
N GLN A 208 26.58 68.88 30.57
CA GLN A 208 27.53 68.47 31.60
C GLN A 208 28.56 69.56 31.91
N ALA A 209 29.12 70.20 30.88
CA ALA A 209 30.04 71.32 31.06
C ALA A 209 29.39 72.48 31.83
N TYR A 210 28.13 72.83 31.52
CA TYR A 210 27.38 73.85 32.26
C TYR A 210 27.14 73.47 33.73
N LEU A 211 26.77 72.21 34.00
CA LEU A 211 26.60 71.69 35.36
C LEU A 211 27.91 71.70 36.16
N GLU A 212 29.04 71.41 35.52
CA GLU A 212 30.36 71.46 36.15
C GLU A 212 30.78 72.89 36.50
N VAL A 213 30.64 73.83 35.57
CA VAL A 213 30.93 75.25 35.80
C VAL A 213 30.05 75.82 36.92
N THR A 214 28.75 75.51 36.91
CA THR A 214 27.84 75.97 37.98
C THR A 214 28.14 75.33 39.33
N LYS A 215 28.69 74.11 39.37
CA LYS A 215 29.18 73.48 40.60
C LYS A 215 30.48 74.11 41.11
N GLN A 216 31.37 74.58 40.22
CA GLN A 216 32.61 75.29 40.58
C GLN A 216 32.36 76.76 40.97
N VAL A 217 31.37 77.42 40.36
CA VAL A 217 31.00 78.82 40.63
C VAL A 217 30.19 78.96 41.92
N ARG A 218 29.50 77.91 42.39
CA ARG A 218 28.99 77.86 43.77
C ARG A 218 30.18 77.66 44.73
N PRO A 219 30.62 78.67 45.49
CA PRO A 219 31.63 78.45 46.51
C PRO A 219 31.00 77.54 47.55
N ASN A 220 31.74 76.52 47.98
CA ASN A 220 31.45 75.75 49.17
C ASN A 220 31.06 76.74 50.30
N PRO A 221 29.82 76.76 50.82
CA PRO A 221 29.56 77.53 52.02
C PRO A 221 30.44 76.91 53.11
N ARG A 222 31.43 77.69 53.54
CA ARG A 222 32.27 77.36 54.69
C ARG A 222 31.37 77.02 55.88
N GLN A 223 31.86 76.06 56.68
CA GLN A 223 31.53 75.71 58.06
C GLN A 223 30.59 76.69 58.80
#